data_AF-A0AB38AI79-F1
#
_entry.id   AF-A0AB38AI79-F1
#
_cell.length_a   1.000
_cell.length_b   1.000
_cell.length_c   1.000
_cell.angle_alpha   90.00
_cell.angle_beta   90.00
_cell.angle_gamma   90.00
#
_symmetry.space_group_name_H-M   'P 1'
#
loop_
_entity.id
_entity.type
_entity.pdbx_description
1 polymer ?
#
loop_
_entity_poly.entity_id
_entity_poly.type
_entity_poly.pdbx_seq_one_letter_code
_entity_poly.pdbx_strand_id
1 'polypeptide(L)'
;MTYQPDRICGRPTRSGNPCKNRISGSDVACGTHATEQDKAVAEAHRRGWSEGYEAGCESGASSSKSHIAYLEMRVKELEGQLDSARRVYEVDGCQVVQVGKYSYRWCGCDPLEVGDRVLLPENWVSKLKDGPGSTVGVVTKLGTTYRGALSDIVGRAPATGEND
;
A
#
# COMPACT_ATOMS: atom_id res chain seq x y z
N MET A 1 -25.16 7.90 -14.83
CA MET A 1 -25.72 8.62 -16.01
C MET A 1 -27.19 8.23 -16.14
N THR A 2 -28.10 8.86 -15.38
CA THR A 2 -29.53 8.71 -15.70
C THR A 2 -29.79 9.56 -16.93
N TYR A 3 -29.81 8.90 -18.08
CA TYR A 3 -30.18 9.47 -19.37
C TYR A 3 -31.48 10.26 -19.20
N GLN A 4 -31.41 11.59 -19.29
CA GLN A 4 -32.62 12.38 -19.48
C GLN A 4 -32.99 12.23 -20.96
N PRO A 5 -34.17 11.67 -21.29
CA PRO A 5 -34.55 11.46 -22.67
C PRO A 5 -34.62 12.80 -23.40
N ASP A 6 -34.20 12.81 -24.67
CA ASP A 6 -34.37 13.95 -25.57
C ASP A 6 -35.81 14.46 -25.46
N ARG A 7 -35.97 15.72 -25.04
CA ARG A 7 -37.29 16.36 -24.96
C ARG A 7 -37.48 17.29 -26.14
N ILE A 8 -38.72 17.58 -26.48
CA ILE A 8 -39.05 18.58 -27.50
C ILE A 8 -39.29 19.92 -26.80
N CYS A 9 -38.76 21.00 -27.37
CA CYS A 9 -38.86 22.35 -26.79
C CYS A 9 -40.32 22.80 -26.55
N GLY A 10 -41.23 22.53 -27.48
CA GLY A 10 -42.67 22.77 -27.32
C GLY A 10 -43.11 24.23 -27.29
N ARG A 11 -42.19 25.20 -27.15
CA ARG A 11 -42.52 26.63 -27.10
C ARG A 11 -43.16 27.12 -28.40
N PRO A 12 -44.16 28.02 -28.32
CA PRO A 12 -44.83 28.54 -29.51
C PRO A 12 -43.84 29.32 -30.39
N THR A 13 -43.82 29.00 -31.68
CA THR A 13 -43.06 29.77 -32.67
C THR A 13 -43.83 31.04 -33.05
N ARG A 14 -43.19 31.90 -33.86
CA ARG A 14 -43.83 33.12 -34.39
C ARG A 14 -45.12 32.85 -35.19
N SER A 15 -45.31 31.65 -35.71
CA SER A 15 -46.53 31.22 -36.41
C SER A 15 -47.54 30.51 -35.49
N GLY A 16 -47.33 30.48 -34.17
CA GLY A 16 -48.23 29.90 -33.18
C GLY A 16 -48.14 28.37 -33.03
N ASN A 17 -47.35 27.69 -33.88
CA ASN A 17 -47.15 26.24 -33.80
C ASN A 17 -46.09 25.87 -32.74
N PRO A 18 -46.17 24.69 -32.08
CA PRO A 18 -45.17 24.26 -31.11
C PRO A 18 -43.82 23.96 -31.76
N CYS A 19 -42.74 24.44 -31.15
CA CYS A 19 -41.38 24.18 -31.59
C CYS A 19 -41.02 22.70 -31.45
N LYS A 20 -40.54 22.10 -32.54
CA LYS A 20 -40.15 20.68 -32.60
C LYS A 20 -38.66 20.42 -32.38
N ASN A 21 -37.87 21.46 -32.06
CA ASN A 21 -36.45 21.31 -31.81
C ASN A 21 -36.22 20.46 -30.56
N ARG A 22 -35.25 19.54 -30.63
CA ARG A 22 -34.84 18.74 -29.49
C ARG A 22 -34.03 19.59 -28.51
N ILE A 23 -34.22 19.31 -27.23
CA ILE A 23 -33.45 19.83 -26.12
C ILE A 23 -32.80 18.65 -25.40
N SER A 24 -31.53 18.82 -25.03
CA SER A 24 -30.72 17.78 -24.40
C SER A 24 -30.26 18.25 -23.02
N GLY A 25 -29.99 17.29 -22.13
CA GLY A 25 -29.48 17.57 -20.80
C GLY A 25 -30.39 18.50 -19.99
N SER A 26 -29.78 19.51 -19.36
CA SER A 26 -30.43 20.44 -18.43
C SER A 26 -31.12 21.63 -19.08
N ASP A 27 -31.19 21.70 -20.40
CA ASP A 27 -31.79 22.84 -21.10
C ASP A 27 -33.32 22.84 -20.98
N VAL A 28 -33.90 24.00 -20.69
CA VAL A 28 -35.35 24.17 -20.46
C VAL A 28 -36.10 24.51 -21.77
N ALA A 29 -35.40 25.07 -22.76
CA ALA A 29 -35.91 25.40 -24.07
C ALA A 29 -34.79 25.32 -25.12
N CYS A 30 -35.13 25.21 -26.40
CA CYS A 30 -34.12 25.21 -27.46
C CYS A 30 -33.45 26.58 -27.56
N GLY A 31 -32.22 26.65 -28.08
CA GLY A 31 -31.43 27.89 -28.11
C GLY A 31 -32.13 29.09 -28.75
N THR A 32 -33.11 28.87 -29.63
CA THR A 32 -33.94 29.93 -30.24
C THR A 32 -35.02 30.49 -29.31
N HIS A 33 -35.54 29.67 -28.39
CA HIS A 33 -36.60 30.06 -27.47
C HIS A 33 -36.14 30.19 -26.01
N ALA A 34 -34.86 29.90 -25.74
CA ALA A 34 -34.27 30.07 -24.43
C ALA A 34 -34.18 31.56 -24.09
N THR A 35 -34.90 31.96 -23.06
CA THR A 35 -34.73 33.27 -22.43
C THR A 35 -33.43 33.28 -21.62
N GLU A 36 -32.96 34.47 -21.24
CA GLU A 36 -31.82 34.59 -20.33
C GLU A 36 -32.07 33.90 -18.98
N GLN A 37 -33.32 33.88 -18.51
CA GLN A 37 -33.70 33.13 -17.32
C GLN A 37 -33.58 31.61 -17.53
N ASP A 38 -33.99 31.09 -18.69
CA ASP A 38 -33.86 29.67 -19.01
C ASP A 38 -32.40 29.24 -19.08
N LYS A 39 -31.53 30.09 -19.66
CA LYS A 39 -30.08 29.86 -19.71
C LYS A 39 -29.47 29.87 -18.31
N ALA A 40 -29.83 30.85 -17.48
CA ALA A 40 -29.36 30.95 -16.11
C ALA A 40 -29.75 29.74 -15.25
N VAL A 41 -30.96 29.20 -15.43
CA VAL A 41 -31.41 27.97 -14.75
C VAL A 41 -30.63 26.76 -15.20
N ALA A 42 -30.43 26.58 -16.52
CA ALA A 42 -29.65 25.47 -17.06
C ALA A 42 -28.18 25.52 -16.58
N GLU A 43 -27.58 26.72 -16.53
CA GLU A 43 -26.23 26.93 -16.03
C GLU A 43 -26.10 26.69 -14.52
N ALA A 44 -27.07 27.15 -13.72
CA ALA A 44 -27.11 26.87 -12.29
C ALA A 44 -27.21 25.36 -12.02
N HIS A 45 -28.06 24.64 -12.77
CA HIS A 45 -28.17 23.19 -12.65
C HIS A 45 -26.87 22.47 -13.05
N ARG A 46 -26.21 22.89 -14.15
CA ARG A 46 -24.92 22.32 -14.56
C ARG A 46 -23.84 22.55 -13.49
N ARG A 47 -23.73 23.77 -12.98
CA ARG A 47 -22.76 24.12 -11.92
C ARG A 47 -22.98 23.30 -10.66
N GLY A 48 -24.21 23.29 -10.12
CA GLY A 48 -24.52 22.54 -8.91
C GLY A 48 -24.27 21.03 -9.06
N TRP A 49 -24.49 20.46 -10.24
CA TRP A 49 -24.16 19.06 -10.51
C TRP A 49 -22.66 18.81 -10.52
N SER A 50 -21.89 19.63 -11.24
CA SER A 50 -20.42 19.49 -11.31
C SER A 50 -19.79 19.67 -9.94
N GLU A 51 -20.19 20.72 -9.21
CA GLU A 51 -19.70 21.00 -7.85
C GLU A 51 -20.05 19.86 -6.89
N GLY A 52 -21.28 19.33 -6.94
CA GLY A 52 -21.69 18.19 -6.12
C GLY A 52 -20.94 16.90 -6.46
N TYR A 53 -20.67 16.65 -7.75
CA TYR A 53 -19.90 15.51 -8.20
C TYR A 53 -18.43 15.61 -7.75
N GLU A 54 -17.80 16.76 -7.94
CA GLU A 54 -16.42 17.02 -7.50
C GLU A 54 -16.29 16.91 -5.98
N ALA A 55 -17.16 17.57 -5.22
CA ALA A 55 -17.18 17.48 -3.76
C ALA A 55 -17.40 16.04 -3.26
N GLY A 56 -18.26 15.28 -3.93
CA GLY A 56 -18.48 13.86 -3.63
C GLY A 56 -17.25 12.99 -3.92
N CYS A 57 -16.60 13.21 -5.06
CA CYS A 57 -15.35 12.53 -5.42
C CYS A 57 -14.22 12.86 -4.44
N GLU A 58 -14.03 14.13 -4.08
CA GLU A 58 -13.02 14.57 -3.14
C GLU A 58 -13.26 14.00 -1.73
N SER A 59 -14.50 14.06 -1.26
CA SER A 59 -14.87 13.52 0.05
C SER A 59 -14.69 11.99 0.11
N GLY A 60 -15.11 11.27 -0.93
CA GLY A 60 -14.94 9.83 -1.03
C GLY A 60 -13.47 9.41 -1.13
N ALA A 61 -12.67 10.13 -1.93
CA ALA A 61 -11.25 9.87 -2.07
C ALA A 61 -10.47 10.16 -0.78
N SER A 62 -10.80 11.26 -0.09
CA SER A 62 -10.18 11.63 1.19
C SER A 62 -10.49 10.61 2.28
N SER A 63 -11.77 10.24 2.46
CA SER A 63 -12.17 9.24 3.44
C SER A 63 -11.53 7.86 3.16
N SER A 64 -11.43 7.47 1.89
CA SER A 64 -10.80 6.20 1.51
C SER A 64 -9.29 6.22 1.78
N LYS A 65 -8.60 7.33 1.46
CA LYS A 65 -7.16 7.48 1.73
C LYS A 65 -6.85 7.42 3.22
N SER A 66 -7.60 8.14 4.05
CA SER A 66 -7.42 8.10 5.50
C SER A 66 -7.68 6.72 6.09
N HIS A 67 -8.69 6.02 5.58
CA HIS A 67 -8.99 4.66 6.03
C HIS A 67 -7.90 3.65 5.63
N ILE A 68 -7.39 3.74 4.40
CA ILE A 68 -6.27 2.90 3.94
C ILE A 68 -5.03 3.14 4.80
N ALA A 69 -4.65 4.40 5.02
CA ALA A 69 -3.49 4.73 5.84
C ALA A 69 -3.61 4.20 7.27
N TYR A 70 -4.81 4.29 7.87
CA TYR A 70 -5.09 3.70 9.18
C TYR A 70 -4.95 2.18 9.17
N LEU A 71 -5.50 1.49 8.16
CA LEU A 71 -5.40 0.04 8.05
C LEU A 71 -3.94 -0.41 7.85
N GLU A 72 -3.16 0.29 7.03
CA GLU A 72 -1.73 0.00 6.84
C GLU A 72 -0.94 0.13 8.15
N MET A 73 -1.18 1.21 8.90
CA MET A 73 -0.60 1.39 10.23
C MET A 73 -0.99 0.25 11.18
N ARG A 74 -2.28 -0.13 11.18
CA ARG A 74 -2.80 -1.18 12.06
C ARG A 74 -2.25 -2.56 11.71
N VAL A 75 -2.10 -2.88 10.42
CA VAL A 75 -1.45 -4.13 9.97
C VAL A 75 -0.02 -4.17 10.49
N LYS A 76 0.76 -3.11 10.30
CA LYS A 76 2.14 -3.03 10.79
C LYS A 76 2.24 -3.22 12.30
N GLU A 77 1.33 -2.61 13.06
CA GLU A 77 1.26 -2.78 14.52
C GLU A 77 0.95 -4.23 14.90
N LEU A 78 -0.05 -4.85 14.27
CA LEU A 78 -0.45 -6.23 14.54
C LEU A 78 0.64 -7.23 14.16
N GLU A 79 1.33 -7.01 13.04
CA GLU A 79 2.50 -7.81 12.66
C GLU A 79 3.61 -7.70 13.72
N GLY A 80 3.85 -6.51 14.26
CA GLY A 80 4.79 -6.31 15.37
C GLY A 80 4.37 -7.04 16.65
N GLN A 81 3.09 -6.99 17.00
CA GLN A 81 2.54 -7.70 18.16
C GLN A 81 2.66 -9.22 17.97
N LEU A 82 2.33 -9.73 16.78
CA LEU A 82 2.42 -11.14 16.46
C LEU A 82 3.87 -11.63 16.49
N ASP A 83 4.79 -10.84 15.94
CA ASP A 83 6.22 -11.11 15.99
C ASP A 83 6.68 -11.21 17.45
N SER A 84 6.37 -10.20 18.26
CA SER A 84 6.79 -10.12 19.67
C SER A 84 6.22 -11.29 20.50
N ALA A 85 4.95 -11.65 20.27
CA ALA A 85 4.29 -12.74 21.00
C ALA A 85 4.82 -14.13 20.63
N ARG A 86 5.34 -14.31 19.42
CA ARG A 86 5.75 -15.63 18.89
C ARG A 86 7.26 -15.79 18.71
N ARG A 87 8.04 -14.74 18.93
CA ARG A 87 9.49 -14.75 18.76
C ARG A 87 10.14 -15.59 19.86
N VAL A 88 10.98 -16.51 19.42
CA VAL A 88 11.79 -17.36 20.28
C VAL A 88 13.23 -16.85 20.22
N TYR A 89 13.81 -16.61 21.38
CA TYR A 89 15.17 -16.07 21.52
C TYR A 89 16.22 -17.15 21.83
N GLU A 90 15.79 -18.33 22.26
CA GLU A 90 16.66 -19.43 22.65
C GLU A 90 16.02 -20.77 22.29
N VAL A 91 16.82 -21.69 21.77
CA VAL A 91 16.45 -23.08 21.48
C VAL A 91 17.60 -23.96 21.94
N ASP A 92 17.30 -24.98 22.76
CA ASP A 92 18.28 -25.93 23.31
C ASP A 92 19.46 -25.27 24.06
N GLY A 93 19.22 -24.18 24.78
CA GLY A 93 20.29 -23.45 25.50
C GLY A 93 21.16 -22.56 24.60
N CYS A 94 20.86 -22.50 23.30
CA CYS A 94 21.59 -21.67 22.35
C CYS A 94 20.73 -20.49 21.89
N GLN A 95 21.36 -19.33 21.78
CA GLN A 95 20.72 -18.11 21.33
C GLN A 95 20.28 -18.24 19.87
N VAL A 96 19.09 -17.77 19.54
CA VAL A 96 18.59 -17.70 18.17
C VAL A 96 18.81 -16.30 17.63
N VAL A 97 19.35 -16.21 16.41
CA VAL A 97 19.61 -14.94 15.73
C VAL A 97 19.18 -15.01 14.27
N GLN A 98 18.90 -13.86 13.69
CA GLN A 98 18.61 -13.71 12.27
C GLN A 98 19.80 -13.06 11.58
N VAL A 99 20.23 -13.64 10.47
CA VAL A 99 21.30 -13.12 9.61
C VAL A 99 20.72 -12.97 8.21
N GLY A 100 20.51 -11.71 7.80
CA GLY A 100 19.76 -11.40 6.59
C GLY A 100 18.31 -11.90 6.69
N LYS A 101 17.92 -12.85 5.84
CA LYS A 101 16.57 -13.44 5.81
C LYS A 101 16.46 -14.75 6.57
N TYR A 102 17.57 -15.37 6.93
CA TYR A 102 17.59 -16.71 7.51
C TYR A 102 17.85 -16.65 9.01
N SER A 103 17.31 -17.63 9.74
CA SER A 103 17.49 -17.77 11.19
C SER A 103 18.50 -18.86 11.47
N TYR A 104 19.34 -18.63 12.47
CA TYR A 104 20.41 -19.52 12.87
C TYR A 104 20.46 -19.62 14.39
N ARG A 105 21.16 -20.65 14.86
CA ARG A 105 21.42 -20.88 16.28
C ARG A 105 22.89 -20.58 16.59
N TRP A 106 23.11 -19.96 17.74
CA TRP A 106 24.42 -19.58 18.26
C TRP A 106 24.62 -20.24 19.63
N CYS A 107 25.57 -21.17 19.69
CA CYS A 107 25.92 -21.91 20.90
C CYS A 107 27.28 -21.49 21.48
N GLY A 108 27.79 -20.31 21.10
CA GLY A 108 29.02 -19.78 21.66
C GLY A 108 28.82 -19.17 23.05
N CYS A 109 29.91 -19.01 23.81
CA CYS A 109 29.86 -18.54 25.19
C CYS A 109 29.28 -17.12 25.33
N ASP A 110 29.69 -16.22 24.44
CA ASP A 110 29.26 -14.82 24.48
C ASP A 110 28.05 -14.60 23.57
N PRO A 111 26.91 -14.07 24.07
CA PRO A 111 25.75 -13.75 23.25
C PRO A 111 26.09 -12.79 22.10
N LEU A 112 25.43 -12.98 20.97
CA LEU A 112 25.52 -12.09 19.81
C LEU A 112 24.56 -10.91 19.95
N GLU A 113 24.98 -9.77 19.41
CA GLU A 113 24.18 -8.56 19.28
C GLU A 113 23.87 -8.24 17.82
N VAL A 114 22.88 -7.38 17.59
CA VAL A 114 22.57 -6.88 16.24
C VAL A 114 23.75 -6.04 15.74
N GLY A 115 24.26 -6.38 14.56
CA GLY A 115 25.46 -5.78 13.97
C GLY A 115 26.70 -6.67 14.06
N ASP A 116 26.68 -7.71 14.89
CA ASP A 116 27.81 -8.65 14.99
C ASP A 116 28.03 -9.40 13.68
N ARG A 117 29.30 -9.58 13.32
CA ARG A 117 29.72 -10.35 12.15
C ARG A 117 29.95 -11.81 12.54
N VAL A 118 29.37 -12.72 11.76
CA VAL A 118 29.40 -14.16 12.03
C VAL A 118 29.76 -14.96 10.79
N LEU A 119 30.37 -16.12 11.01
CA LEU A 119 30.64 -17.12 9.98
C LEU A 119 29.45 -18.07 9.89
N LEU A 120 28.74 -18.00 8.77
CA LEU A 120 27.62 -18.87 8.47
C LEU A 120 28.13 -20.22 7.93
N PRO A 121 27.41 -21.32 8.22
CA PRO A 121 27.73 -22.62 7.66
C PRO A 121 27.59 -22.58 6.13
N GLU A 122 28.39 -23.41 5.45
CA GLU A 122 28.26 -23.59 4.01
C GLU A 122 26.85 -24.11 3.70
N ASN A 123 26.11 -23.38 2.88
CA ASN A 123 24.89 -23.87 2.27
C ASN A 123 25.06 -23.90 0.74
N TRP A 124 24.22 -24.67 0.05
CA TRP A 124 24.32 -24.88 -1.39
C TRP A 124 24.31 -23.57 -2.20
N VAL A 125 23.55 -22.57 -1.75
CA VAL A 125 23.45 -21.27 -2.42
C VAL A 125 24.73 -20.45 -2.23
N SER A 126 25.29 -20.42 -1.02
CA SER A 126 26.57 -19.80 -0.71
C SER A 126 27.70 -20.41 -1.51
N LYS A 127 27.74 -21.75 -1.59
CA LYS A 127 28.73 -22.48 -2.39
C LYS A 127 28.75 -22.07 -3.86
N LEU A 128 27.55 -21.86 -4.43
CA LEU A 128 27.39 -21.46 -5.82
C LEU A 128 27.81 -20.01 -6.08
N LYS A 129 27.61 -19.11 -5.11
CA LYS A 129 27.88 -17.68 -5.26
C LYS A 129 29.29 -17.27 -4.85
N ASP A 130 29.73 -17.73 -3.69
CA ASP A 130 30.92 -17.23 -2.99
C ASP A 130 32.07 -18.26 -3.00
N GLY A 131 31.83 -19.44 -3.55
CA GLY A 131 32.76 -20.57 -3.53
C GLY A 131 32.61 -21.45 -2.27
N PRO A 132 33.37 -22.54 -2.17
CA PRO A 132 33.32 -23.43 -1.02
C PRO A 132 33.81 -22.73 0.25
N GLY A 133 33.20 -23.05 1.40
CA GLY A 133 33.56 -22.48 2.70
C GLY A 133 32.46 -21.67 3.38
N SER A 134 32.75 -21.25 4.61
CA SER A 134 31.88 -20.43 5.43
C SER A 134 31.80 -18.99 4.91
N THR A 135 30.59 -18.44 4.86
CA THR A 135 30.33 -17.07 4.40
C THR A 135 30.18 -16.11 5.57
N VAL A 136 30.69 -14.90 5.46
CA VAL A 136 30.48 -13.86 6.47
C VAL A 136 29.06 -13.27 6.34
N GLY A 137 28.34 -13.22 7.45
CA GLY A 137 27.05 -12.54 7.57
C GLY A 137 27.03 -11.55 8.74
N VAL A 138 26.00 -10.71 8.80
CA VAL A 138 25.77 -9.75 9.89
C VAL A 138 24.45 -10.06 10.57
N VAL A 139 24.46 -10.14 11.90
CA VAL A 139 23.24 -10.33 12.70
C VAL A 139 22.33 -9.12 12.50
N THR A 140 21.15 -9.35 11.92
CA THR A 140 20.17 -8.29 11.64
C THR A 140 19.10 -8.19 12.71
N LYS A 141 18.80 -9.29 13.42
CA LYS A 141 17.79 -9.33 14.48
C LYS A 141 18.05 -10.46 15.46
N LEU A 142 17.61 -10.30 16.71
CA LEU A 142 17.61 -11.38 17.70
C LEU A 142 16.30 -12.17 17.68
N GLY A 143 16.41 -13.46 17.92
CA GLY A 143 15.31 -14.41 17.90
C GLY A 143 14.73 -14.69 16.51
N THR A 144 13.73 -15.56 16.47
CA THR A 144 12.97 -15.88 15.25
C THR A 144 11.53 -16.27 15.54
N THR A 145 10.66 -16.07 14.57
CA THR A 145 9.30 -16.65 14.56
C THR A 145 9.24 -17.97 13.77
N TYR A 146 10.33 -18.32 13.05
CA TYR A 146 10.45 -19.57 12.31
C TYR A 146 10.49 -20.77 13.28
N ARG A 147 9.79 -21.85 12.93
CA ARG A 147 9.63 -23.03 13.79
C ARG A 147 10.29 -24.29 13.24
N GLY A 148 10.95 -24.21 12.09
CA GLY A 148 11.68 -25.34 11.52
C GLY A 148 13.09 -25.47 12.10
N ALA A 149 13.84 -26.44 11.59
CA ALA A 149 15.22 -26.68 12.01
C ALA A 149 16.12 -25.47 11.70
N LEU A 150 16.97 -25.11 12.67
CA LEU A 150 17.94 -24.02 12.56
C LEU A 150 19.33 -24.61 12.36
N SER A 151 20.10 -24.02 11.46
CA SER A 151 21.52 -24.32 11.32
C SER A 151 22.35 -23.55 12.33
N ASP A 152 23.47 -24.14 12.74
CA ASP A 152 24.39 -23.55 13.70
C ASP A 152 25.35 -22.57 13.02
N ILE A 153 25.56 -21.40 13.63
CA ILE A 153 26.62 -20.47 13.26
C ILE A 153 27.96 -21.11 13.62
N VAL A 154 28.92 -21.04 12.69
CA VAL A 154 30.24 -21.68 12.81
C VAL A 154 31.12 -20.94 13.82
N GLY A 155 31.03 -19.61 13.85
CA GLY A 155 31.87 -18.78 14.71
C GLY A 155 31.62 -17.29 14.50
N ARG A 156 32.31 -16.45 15.27
CA ARG A 156 32.39 -15.01 14.97
C ARG A 156 33.33 -14.80 13.80
N ALA A 157 32.99 -13.87 12.92
CA ALA A 157 33.90 -13.46 11.85
C ALA A 157 34.86 -12.41 12.41
N PRO A 158 36.14 -12.39 11.98
CA PRO A 158 37.08 -11.36 12.40
C PRO A 158 36.56 -9.97 12.03
N ALA A 159 36.85 -8.98 12.87
CA ALA A 159 36.66 -7.59 12.49
C ALA A 159 37.49 -7.33 11.23
N THR A 160 36.93 -6.66 10.22
CA THR A 160 37.70 -6.23 9.05
C THR A 160 38.78 -5.26 9.55
N GLY A 161 40.00 -5.75 9.76
CA GLY A 161 41.07 -4.96 10.37
C GLY A 161 42.31 -5.70 10.88
N GLU A 162 42.34 -7.03 10.97
CA GLU A 162 43.57 -7.76 11.34
C GLU A 162 44.05 -8.61 10.15
N ASN A 163 44.79 -7.96 9.26
CA ASN A 163 45.86 -8.64 8.52
C ASN A 163 47.11 -8.52 9.42
N ASP A 164 47.62 -9.64 9.89
CA ASP A 164 49.05 -9.81 10.18
C ASP A 164 49.69 -10.56 9.01
#